data_AF-A0A537KYG9-F1
#
_entry.id   AF-A0A537KYG9-F1
#
_cell.length_a   1.000
_cell.length_b   1.000
_cell.length_c   1.000
_cell.angle_alpha   90.00
_cell.angle_beta   90.00
_cell.angle_gamma   90.00
#
_symmetry.space_group_name_H-M   'P 1'
#
loop_
_entity.id
_entity.type
_entity.pdbx_description
1 polymer ?
#
loop_
_entity_poly.entity_id
_entity_poly.type
_entity_poly.pdbx_seq_one_letter_code
_entity_poly.pdbx_strand_id
1 'polypeptide(L)'
;MARSVTLTRQAQQRGTVSGLTAYRTVVTASGATGGSGAENELFVHERLPRDPSAPLGQTEDRFLSIATPLDLAELPVNEPNANASPTYFRKATVELWTISQDEADKIWSSIQKDVKALFLALKIADSLTDEEEAEITDD
;
A
#
# COMPACT_ATOMS: atom_id res chain seq x y z
N MET A 1 0.66 21.87 4.74
CA MET A 1 -0.62 21.73 4.01
C MET A 1 -1.26 20.41 4.44
N ALA A 2 -2.59 20.26 4.37
CA ALA A 2 -3.22 18.99 4.72
C ALA A 2 -2.93 17.94 3.62
N ARG A 3 -2.54 16.71 4.01
CA ARG A 3 -2.34 15.60 3.06
C ARG A 3 -3.68 15.10 2.52
N SER A 4 -3.74 14.81 1.22
CA SER A 4 -4.90 14.23 0.56
C SER A 4 -4.50 13.17 -0.46
N VAL A 5 -5.37 12.20 -0.72
CA VAL A 5 -5.27 11.24 -1.83
C VAL A 5 -6.66 10.84 -2.28
N THR A 6 -6.83 10.56 -3.57
CA THR A 6 -8.08 10.06 -4.14
C THR A 6 -7.95 8.57 -4.39
N LEU A 7 -8.87 7.79 -3.81
CA LEU A 7 -9.01 6.36 -4.07
C LEU A 7 -10.13 6.14 -5.09
N THR A 8 -9.81 5.50 -6.21
CA THR A 8 -10.76 5.13 -7.24
C THR A 8 -10.90 3.62 -7.28
N ARG A 9 -12.12 3.11 -7.10
CA ARG A 9 -12.46 1.69 -7.29
C ARG A 9 -13.09 1.50 -8.67
N GLN A 10 -12.52 0.63 -9.50
CA GLN A 10 -13.12 0.26 -10.78
C GLN A 10 -14.39 -0.58 -10.58
N ALA A 11 -15.28 -0.57 -11.57
CA ALA A 11 -16.44 -1.45 -11.57
C ALA A 11 -16.00 -2.92 -11.46
N GLN A 12 -16.65 -3.68 -10.59
CA GLN A 12 -16.30 -5.08 -10.34
C GLN A 12 -16.48 -5.91 -11.61
N GLN A 13 -15.49 -6.74 -11.91
CA GLN A 13 -15.52 -7.62 -13.06
C GLN A 13 -15.62 -9.06 -12.59
N ARG A 14 -16.59 -9.82 -13.13
CA ARG A 14 -16.68 -11.26 -12.88
C ARG A 14 -15.61 -11.98 -13.71
N GLY A 15 -14.87 -12.88 -13.09
CA GLY A 15 -13.89 -13.72 -13.76
C GLY A 15 -13.78 -15.10 -13.09
N THR A 16 -12.70 -15.80 -13.41
CA THR A 16 -12.38 -17.11 -12.84
C THR A 16 -10.95 -17.15 -12.35
N VAL A 17 -10.77 -17.61 -11.11
CA VAL A 17 -9.47 -17.87 -10.50
C VAL A 17 -9.43 -19.36 -10.13
N SER A 18 -8.47 -20.11 -10.67
CA SER A 18 -8.34 -21.55 -10.45
C SER A 18 -9.64 -22.34 -10.70
N GLY A 19 -10.41 -21.94 -11.70
CA GLY A 19 -11.69 -22.58 -12.06
C GLY A 19 -12.89 -22.15 -11.20
N LEU A 20 -12.70 -21.34 -10.17
CA LEU A 20 -13.77 -20.80 -9.33
C LEU A 20 -14.21 -19.43 -9.82
N THR A 21 -15.51 -19.15 -9.78
CA THR A 21 -16.01 -17.79 -10.04
C THR A 21 -15.46 -16.86 -8.97
N ALA A 22 -14.87 -15.75 -9.41
CA ALA A 22 -14.33 -14.72 -8.54
C ALA A 22 -14.69 -13.32 -9.07
N TYR A 23 -14.58 -12.32 -8.20
CA TYR A 23 -14.86 -10.93 -8.50
C TYR A 23 -13.57 -10.13 -8.37
N ARG A 24 -13.17 -9.52 -9.49
CA ARG A 24 -11.99 -8.66 -9.57
C ARG A 24 -12.34 -7.26 -9.12
N THR A 25 -11.58 -6.76 -8.16
CA THR A 25 -11.64 -5.37 -7.68
C THR A 25 -10.28 -4.73 -7.88
N VAL A 26 -10.26 -3.61 -8.60
CA VAL A 26 -9.06 -2.79 -8.80
C VAL A 26 -9.25 -1.48 -8.06
N VAL A 27 -8.30 -1.14 -7.22
CA VAL A 27 -8.26 0.13 -6.49
C VAL A 27 -6.98 0.87 -6.86
N THR A 28 -7.12 2.13 -7.24
CA THR A 28 -6.00 3.01 -7.58
C THR A 28 -6.02 4.24 -6.69
N ALA A 29 -4.88 4.54 -6.07
CA ALA A 29 -4.61 5.79 -5.39
C ALA A 29 -4.00 6.80 -6.38
N SER A 30 -4.49 8.04 -6.35
CA SER A 30 -4.09 9.08 -7.30
C SER A 30 -4.28 10.47 -6.71
N GLY A 31 -3.63 11.48 -7.31
CA GLY A 31 -3.80 12.88 -6.93
C GLY A 31 -3.36 13.16 -5.49
N ALA A 32 -2.31 12.48 -5.02
CA ALA A 32 -1.74 12.77 -3.71
C ALA A 32 -1.19 14.21 -3.66
N THR A 33 -1.52 14.94 -2.59
CA THR A 33 -1.01 16.30 -2.33
C THR A 33 -0.72 16.50 -0.85
N GLY A 34 0.08 17.53 -0.51
CA GLY A 34 0.25 17.97 0.89
C GLY A 34 1.65 17.85 1.48
N GLY A 35 2.69 17.53 0.69
CA GLY A 35 4.09 17.52 1.12
C GLY A 35 4.70 16.12 1.18
N SER A 36 5.80 15.96 1.93
CA SER A 36 6.49 14.68 2.10
C SER A 36 5.55 13.60 2.67
N GLY A 37 5.65 12.38 2.14
CA GLY A 37 4.80 11.25 2.51
C GLY A 37 3.38 11.28 1.92
N ALA A 38 3.02 12.28 1.12
CA ALA A 38 1.79 12.26 0.31
C ALA A 38 2.10 11.66 -1.08
N GLU A 39 2.17 10.34 -1.12
CA GLU A 39 2.48 9.57 -2.34
C GLU A 39 1.25 8.80 -2.82
N ASN A 40 1.21 8.44 -4.10
CA ASN A 40 0.13 7.61 -4.63
C ASN A 40 0.36 6.13 -4.25
N GLU A 41 1.61 5.75 -4.03
CA GLU A 41 2.06 4.38 -3.85
C GLU A 41 1.82 3.89 -2.42
N LEU A 42 0.56 3.70 -2.08
CA LEU A 42 0.12 3.38 -0.73
C LEU A 42 -0.05 1.88 -0.46
N PHE A 43 0.08 1.03 -1.48
CA PHE A 43 -0.19 -0.40 -1.35
C PHE A 43 1.12 -1.19 -1.30
N VAL A 44 1.41 -1.79 -0.15
CA VAL A 44 2.59 -2.63 0.06
C VAL A 44 2.36 -4.00 -0.59
N HIS A 45 3.35 -4.42 -1.35
CA HIS A 45 3.38 -5.71 -2.04
C HIS A 45 4.66 -6.45 -1.71
N GLU A 46 4.59 -7.77 -1.80
CA GLU A 46 5.72 -8.68 -1.76
C GLU A 46 5.85 -9.41 -3.09
N ARG A 47 7.05 -9.42 -3.67
CA ARG A 47 7.31 -10.19 -4.87
C ARG A 47 7.75 -11.60 -4.54
N LEU A 48 6.87 -12.57 -4.75
CA LEU A 48 7.17 -13.98 -4.51
C LEU A 48 7.47 -14.70 -5.82
N PRO A 49 8.30 -15.77 -5.80
CA PRO A 49 8.32 -16.72 -6.89
C PRO A 49 6.90 -17.23 -7.13
N ARG A 50 6.49 -17.28 -8.39
CA ARG A 50 5.26 -17.98 -8.77
C ARG A 50 5.43 -19.46 -8.39
N ASP A 51 4.32 -20.16 -8.13
CA ASP A 51 4.24 -21.59 -7.79
C ASP A 51 5.40 -22.41 -8.39
N PRO A 52 6.04 -23.35 -7.65
CA PRO A 52 7.16 -24.16 -8.14
C PRO A 52 6.94 -24.87 -9.48
N SER A 53 5.68 -25.08 -9.87
CA SER A 53 5.28 -25.65 -11.17
C SER A 53 5.33 -24.67 -12.34
N ALA A 54 5.48 -23.37 -12.10
CA ALA A 54 5.64 -22.34 -13.12
C ALA A 54 7.08 -22.34 -13.69
N PRO A 55 7.28 -21.87 -14.93
CA PRO A 55 8.60 -21.67 -15.48
C PRO A 55 9.50 -20.86 -14.55
N LEU A 56 10.76 -21.30 -14.41
CA LEU A 56 11.78 -20.65 -13.58
C LEU A 56 11.86 -19.15 -13.90
N GLY A 57 11.87 -18.32 -12.86
CA GLY A 57 11.98 -16.87 -12.96
C GLY A 57 10.64 -16.12 -13.07
N GLN A 58 9.49 -16.82 -13.10
CA GLN A 58 8.21 -16.14 -12.93
C GLN A 58 8.01 -15.72 -11.47
N THR A 59 7.54 -14.50 -11.29
CA THR A 59 7.19 -13.93 -9.98
C THR A 59 5.77 -13.40 -10.01
N GLU A 60 5.17 -13.29 -8.83
CA GLU A 60 3.89 -12.63 -8.62
C GLU A 60 4.00 -11.62 -7.48
N ASP A 61 3.25 -10.53 -7.60
CA ASP A 61 3.23 -9.47 -6.60
C ASP A 61 1.98 -9.63 -5.75
N ARG A 62 2.16 -10.01 -4.49
CA ARG A 62 1.08 -10.22 -3.53
C ARG A 62 0.86 -8.96 -2.72
N PHE A 63 -0.37 -8.45 -2.69
CA PHE A 63 -0.75 -7.38 -1.78
C PHE A 63 -0.67 -7.83 -0.32
N LEU A 64 -0.07 -7.00 0.53
CA LEU A 64 0.07 -7.26 1.96
C LEU A 64 -0.76 -6.30 2.82
N SER A 65 -0.55 -5.00 2.64
CA SER A 65 -1.16 -3.98 3.50
C SER A 65 -1.16 -2.61 2.84
N ILE A 66 -1.90 -1.68 3.46
CA ILE A 66 -1.64 -0.26 3.25
C ILE A 66 -0.32 0.09 3.94
N ALA A 67 0.46 0.97 3.32
CA ALA A 67 1.74 1.44 3.83
C ALA A 67 1.58 2.11 5.22
N THR A 68 2.59 1.92 6.06
CA THR A 68 2.83 2.72 7.27
C THR A 68 3.73 3.91 6.94
N PRO A 69 3.89 4.90 7.85
CA PRO A 69 4.88 5.96 7.66
C PRO A 69 6.30 5.46 7.40
N LEU A 70 6.71 4.37 8.07
CA LEU A 70 8.01 3.74 7.84
C LEU A 70 8.10 3.13 6.44
N ASP A 71 7.04 2.46 5.98
CA ASP A 71 7.01 1.88 4.64
C ASP A 71 7.12 2.96 3.55
N LEU A 72 6.51 4.14 3.76
CA LEU A 72 6.65 5.26 2.84
C LEU A 72 8.10 5.77 2.77
N ALA A 73 8.82 5.77 3.89
CA ALA A 73 10.20 6.22 3.96
C ALA A 73 11.20 5.20 3.37
N GLU A 74 10.96 3.91 3.61
CA GLU A 74 11.95 2.86 3.37
C GLU A 74 11.69 2.02 2.11
N LEU A 75 10.42 1.74 1.78
CA LEU A 75 10.10 0.80 0.71
C LEU A 75 10.20 1.46 -0.66
N PRO A 76 10.83 0.79 -1.64
CA PRO A 76 10.94 1.29 -2.99
C PRO A 76 9.58 1.31 -3.68
N VAL A 77 9.47 2.18 -4.68
CA VAL A 77 8.26 2.40 -5.47
C VAL A 77 8.30 1.56 -6.75
N ASN A 78 7.16 0.92 -7.06
CA ASN A 78 6.87 0.09 -8.23
C ASN A 78 7.63 -1.24 -8.36
N GLU A 79 8.81 -1.36 -7.77
CA GLU A 79 9.63 -2.56 -7.85
C GLU A 79 10.49 -2.75 -6.61
N PRO A 80 10.72 -4.01 -6.17
CA PRO A 80 11.62 -4.28 -5.05
C PRO A 80 13.07 -4.04 -5.46
N ASN A 81 13.90 -3.70 -4.47
CA ASN A 81 15.34 -3.67 -4.69
C ASN A 81 15.83 -5.06 -5.10
N ALA A 82 16.70 -5.12 -6.13
CA ALA A 82 17.12 -6.37 -6.77
C ALA A 82 17.71 -7.44 -5.83
N ASN A 83 18.20 -7.02 -4.66
CA ASN A 83 18.82 -7.88 -3.65
C ASN A 83 18.11 -7.84 -2.29
N ALA A 84 16.90 -7.26 -2.20
CA ALA A 84 16.14 -7.24 -0.95
C ALA A 84 15.59 -8.63 -0.62
N SER A 85 15.67 -8.99 0.66
CA SER A 85 15.01 -10.17 1.21
C SER A 85 14.46 -9.80 2.58
N PRO A 86 13.13 -9.68 2.75
CA PRO A 86 12.06 -9.88 1.74
C PRO A 86 11.98 -8.78 0.67
N THR A 87 11.40 -9.10 -0.49
CA THR A 87 11.25 -8.26 -1.69
C THR A 87 10.02 -7.34 -1.59
N TYR A 88 9.95 -6.55 -0.53
CA TYR A 88 8.86 -5.59 -0.32
C TYR A 88 9.03 -4.32 -1.15
N PHE A 89 7.90 -3.78 -1.60
CA PHE A 89 7.83 -2.53 -2.36
C PHE A 89 6.39 -2.00 -2.39
N ARG A 90 6.19 -0.79 -2.90
CA ARG A 90 4.89 -0.13 -2.92
C ARG A 90 4.39 0.12 -4.34
N LYS A 91 3.06 0.06 -4.53
CA LYS A 91 2.39 0.42 -5.79
C LYS A 91 1.24 1.39 -5.54
N ALA A 92 0.86 2.14 -6.56
CA ALA A 92 -0.32 3.01 -6.54
C ALA A 92 -1.63 2.26 -6.83
N THR A 93 -1.55 1.00 -7.26
CA THR A 93 -2.72 0.19 -7.59
C THR A 93 -2.62 -1.17 -6.91
N VAL A 94 -3.76 -1.65 -6.43
CA VAL A 94 -3.94 -3.01 -5.95
C VAL A 94 -5.07 -3.69 -6.72
N GLU A 95 -4.85 -4.96 -7.05
CA GLU A 95 -5.85 -5.84 -7.65
C GLU A 95 -6.14 -7.00 -6.70
N LEU A 96 -7.42 -7.21 -6.40
CA LEU A 96 -7.88 -8.24 -5.47
C LEU A 96 -8.98 -9.08 -6.13
N TRP A 97 -8.95 -10.37 -5.83
CA TRP A 97 -9.95 -11.35 -6.27
C TRP A 97 -10.70 -11.88 -5.05
N THR A 98 -12.02 -11.71 -5.02
CA THR A 98 -12.88 -12.16 -3.91
C THR A 98 -13.90 -13.19 -4.38
N ILE A 99 -14.42 -14.01 -3.45
CA ILE A 99 -15.43 -15.01 -3.79
C ILE A 99 -16.83 -14.41 -3.96
N SER A 100 -17.03 -13.18 -3.47
CA SER A 100 -18.30 -12.47 -3.57
C SER A 100 -18.12 -10.95 -3.73
N GLN A 101 -19.17 -10.28 -4.22
CA GLN A 101 -19.22 -8.82 -4.31
C GLN A 101 -19.24 -8.16 -2.92
N ASP A 102 -19.96 -8.74 -1.96
CA ASP A 102 -20.04 -8.28 -0.57
C ASP A 102 -18.67 -8.28 0.12
N GLU A 103 -17.87 -9.32 -0.09
CA GLU A 103 -16.50 -9.38 0.41
C GLU A 103 -15.64 -8.25 -0.20
N ALA A 104 -15.79 -7.98 -1.49
CA ALA A 104 -15.07 -6.89 -2.13
C ALA A 104 -15.53 -5.49 -1.65
N ASP A 105 -16.81 -5.32 -1.29
CA ASP A 105 -17.31 -4.09 -0.66
C ASP A 105 -16.74 -3.89 0.77
N LYS A 106 -16.61 -4.98 1.53
CA LYS A 106 -15.95 -4.96 2.85
C LYS A 106 -14.48 -4.60 2.75
N ILE A 107 -13.76 -5.20 1.80
CA ILE A 107 -12.34 -4.89 1.54
C ILE A 107 -12.17 -3.44 1.12
N TRP A 108 -13.03 -2.93 0.22
CA TRP A 108 -13.02 -1.51 -0.15
C TRP A 108 -13.15 -0.58 1.05
N SER A 109 -14.10 -0.88 1.95
CA SER A 109 -14.29 -0.11 3.18
C SER A 109 -13.06 -0.18 4.11
N SER A 110 -12.40 -1.34 4.19
CA SER A 110 -11.15 -1.51 4.95
C SER A 110 -10.02 -0.68 4.37
N ILE A 111 -9.80 -0.71 3.05
CA ILE A 111 -8.77 0.08 2.37
C ILE A 111 -8.94 1.57 2.69
N GLN A 112 -10.17 2.09 2.62
CA GLN A 112 -10.45 3.49 2.95
C GLN A 112 -10.14 3.81 4.42
N LYS A 113 -10.43 2.89 5.35
CA LYS A 113 -10.14 3.05 6.78
C LYS A 113 -8.63 3.06 7.04
N ASP A 114 -7.90 2.14 6.43
CA ASP A 114 -6.46 1.98 6.65
C ASP A 114 -5.67 3.14 6.03
N VAL A 115 -6.08 3.65 4.86
CA VAL A 115 -5.51 4.88 4.28
C VAL A 115 -5.76 6.10 5.16
N LYS A 116 -6.94 6.22 5.79
CA LYS A 116 -7.21 7.28 6.78
C LYS A 116 -6.30 7.14 8.01
N ALA A 117 -6.08 5.91 8.48
CA ALA A 117 -5.20 5.64 9.60
C ALA A 117 -3.75 6.01 9.30
N LEU A 118 -3.25 5.72 8.09
CA LEU A 118 -1.94 6.16 7.62
C LEU A 118 -1.80 7.69 7.68
N PHE A 119 -2.77 8.44 7.14
CA PHE A 119 -2.70 9.91 7.16
C PHE A 119 -2.77 10.49 8.57
N LEU A 120 -3.50 9.85 9.47
CA LEU A 120 -3.48 10.21 10.89
C LEU A 120 -2.10 9.96 11.51
N ALA A 121 -1.48 8.80 11.23
CA ALA A 121 -0.15 8.48 11.72
C ALA A 121 0.92 9.46 11.21
N LEU A 122 0.87 9.84 9.93
CA LEU A 122 1.76 10.85 9.36
C LEU A 122 1.58 12.22 10.03
N LYS A 123 0.33 12.62 10.29
CA LYS A 123 0.05 13.86 11.01
C LYS A 123 0.63 13.85 12.43
N ILE A 124 0.53 12.72 13.13
CA ILE A 124 1.11 12.57 14.47
C ILE A 124 2.64 12.64 14.39
N ALA A 125 3.26 11.95 13.42
CA ALA A 125 4.70 11.97 13.22
C ALA A 125 5.23 13.40 12.99
N ASP A 126 4.58 14.18 12.14
CA ASP A 126 4.94 15.59 11.92
C ASP A 126 4.83 16.44 13.20
N SER A 127 3.88 16.15 14.10
CA SER A 127 3.71 16.90 15.35
C SER A 127 4.74 16.55 16.42
N LEU A 128 5.48 15.45 16.27
CA LEU A 128 6.51 15.02 17.20
C LEU A 128 7.90 15.57 16.83
N THR A 129 8.04 16.16 15.65
CA THR A 129 9.32 16.71 15.15
C THR A 129 9.52 18.19 15.49
N ASP A 130 8.61 18.81 16.24
CA ASP A 130 8.83 20.16 16.78
C ASP A 130 9.98 20.09 17.81
N GLU A 131 11.13 20.66 17.46
CA GLU A 131 12.41 20.51 18.17
C GLU A 131 12.35 20.99 19.62
N GLU A 132 12.84 20.15 20.55
CA GLU A 132 13.09 20.52 21.94
C GLU A 132 14.60 20.81 22.10
N GLU A 133 15.00 22.07 21.96
CA GLU A 133 16.38 22.51 22.23
C GLU A 133 16.60 22.56 23.75
N ALA A 134 17.53 21.74 24.25
CA ALA A 134 18.02 21.83 25.62
C ALA A 134 19.49 22.27 25.61
N GLU A 135 19.76 23.47 26.11
CA GLU A 135 21.13 23.92 26.40
C GLU A 135 21.63 23.21 27.66
N ILE A 136 22.65 22.37 27.50
CA ILE A 136 23.31 21.68 28.63
C ILE A 136 24.63 22.40 28.90
N THR A 137 24.71 23.09 30.04
CA THR A 137 25.96 23.67 30.58
C THR A 137 26.50 22.77 31.69
N ASP A 138 27.80 22.49 31.63
CA ASP A 138 28.56 21.80 32.67
C ASP A 138 28.98 22.84 33.73
N ASP A 139 28.65 22.62 35.01
CA ASP A 139 29.05 23.46 36.16
C ASP A 139 30.39 22.98 36.73
#